data_AF-A0A0D6LUY2-F1
#
_entry.id   AF-A0A0D6LUY2-F1
#
_cell.length_a   1.000
_cell.length_b   1.000
_cell.length_c   1.000
_cell.angle_alpha   90.00
_cell.angle_beta   90.00
_cell.angle_gamma   90.00
#
_symmetry.space_group_name_H-M   'P 1'
#
loop_
_entity.id
_entity.type
_entity.pdbx_description
1 polymer ?
#
loop_
_entity_poly.entity_id
_entity_poly.type
_entity_poly.pdbx_seq_one_letter_code
_entity_poly.pdbx_strand_id
1 'polypeptide(L)'
;MLKYQVRTSNRPSAYGSPSSSTHDTTLTSRSNSMASLNSVDSANSDGDWGTLRVYTSNVKACTDYKTIRVSTQCPTRSVIDIVLSKFKISCRDTNLFELWMEVSELVTTKANGKAVRTILRLDHTARPLELQR
;
A
#
# COMPACT_ATOMS: atom_id res chain seq x y z
N MET A 1 15.19 7.78 -4.96
CA MET A 1 14.44 7.11 -3.88
C MET A 1 13.16 6.49 -4.45
N LEU A 2 12.88 5.22 -4.12
CA LEU A 2 11.69 4.50 -4.56
C LEU A 2 10.54 4.71 -3.58
N LYS A 3 9.33 4.95 -4.08
CA LYS A 3 8.13 5.17 -3.25
C LYS A 3 6.92 4.46 -3.84
N TYR A 4 6.22 3.67 -3.02
CA TYR A 4 4.95 3.05 -3.39
C TYR A 4 3.76 3.83 -2.84
N GLN A 5 2.67 3.94 -3.57
CA GLN A 5 1.50 4.70 -3.16
C GLN A 5 0.20 4.04 -3.63
N VAL A 6 -0.73 3.81 -2.70
CA VAL A 6 -2.08 3.33 -3.07
C VAL A 6 -2.97 4.54 -3.35
N ARG A 7 -3.67 4.50 -4.49
CA ARG A 7 -4.60 5.55 -4.95
C ARG A 7 -5.94 4.93 -5.30
N THR A 8 -7.01 5.71 -5.30
CA THR A 8 -8.31 5.29 -5.83
C THR A 8 -8.31 5.40 -7.35
N SER A 9 -8.86 4.43 -8.06
CA SER A 9 -8.91 4.39 -9.54
C SER A 9 -9.72 5.54 -10.14
N ASN A 10 -10.67 6.09 -9.38
CA ASN A 10 -11.44 7.26 -9.76
C ASN A 10 -10.96 8.49 -8.99
N ARG A 11 -10.45 9.52 -9.68
CA ARG A 11 -10.78 10.92 -9.34
C ARG A 11 -10.59 11.83 -10.56
N PRO A 12 -11.53 12.77 -10.75
CA PRO A 12 -11.39 14.02 -10.01
C PRO A 12 -12.67 14.38 -9.25
N SER A 13 -12.52 14.84 -8.01
CA SER A 13 -13.42 15.84 -7.43
C SER A 13 -12.79 16.38 -6.16
N ALA A 14 -12.24 17.59 -6.27
CA ALA A 14 -12.04 18.48 -5.14
C ALA A 14 -13.39 19.16 -4.85
N TYR A 15 -14.31 18.48 -4.16
CA TYR A 15 -15.50 19.14 -3.62
C TYR A 15 -15.90 18.52 -2.28
N GLY A 16 -16.00 19.40 -1.29
CA GLY A 16 -17.02 19.34 -0.24
C GLY A 16 -16.75 18.41 0.94
N SER A 17 -16.25 18.99 2.03
CA SER A 17 -16.69 18.57 3.37
C SER A 17 -18.22 18.63 3.46
N PRO A 18 -18.85 17.74 4.24
CA PRO A 18 -19.65 18.28 5.32
C PRO A 18 -19.39 17.60 6.67
N SER A 19 -19.58 18.39 7.72
CA SER A 19 -19.40 18.08 9.13
C SER A 19 -20.54 17.23 9.72
N SER A 20 -20.20 16.51 10.80
CA SER A 20 -20.99 16.07 11.96
C SER A 20 -22.38 15.41 11.80
N SER A 21 -22.53 14.23 12.42
CA SER A 21 -23.51 14.06 13.50
C SER A 21 -23.18 12.86 14.41
N THR A 22 -23.26 13.10 15.72
CA THR A 22 -23.20 12.15 16.83
C THR A 22 -24.44 11.23 16.90
N HIS A 23 -24.26 9.95 17.20
CA HIS A 23 -25.07 9.22 18.18
C HIS A 23 -24.36 7.93 18.63
N ASP A 24 -24.67 7.57 19.86
CA ASP A 24 -24.00 6.62 20.75
C ASP A 24 -24.77 5.27 20.81
N THR A 25 -24.20 4.29 21.51
CA THR A 25 -24.78 3.02 22.00
C THR A 25 -24.92 1.88 20.96
N THR A 26 -24.59 0.60 21.19
CA THR A 26 -24.33 -0.24 22.38
C THR A 26 -23.43 -1.43 21.99
N LEU A 27 -22.68 -1.94 22.98
CA LEU A 27 -22.35 -3.35 23.28
C LEU A 27 -22.40 -4.37 22.12
N THR A 28 -21.32 -5.15 21.92
CA THR A 28 -21.30 -6.62 22.12
C THR A 28 -20.03 -7.27 21.55
N SER A 29 -19.46 -8.17 22.35
CA SER A 29 -18.50 -9.26 22.06
C SER A 29 -17.09 -8.93 21.57
N ARG A 30 -16.19 -8.88 22.56
CA ARG A 30 -14.80 -9.31 22.44
C ARG A 30 -14.76 -10.79 22.08
N SER A 31 -14.32 -11.11 20.87
CA SER A 31 -13.85 -12.45 20.54
C SER A 31 -12.45 -12.34 19.96
N ASN A 32 -11.47 -12.62 20.83
CA ASN A 32 -10.09 -12.87 20.44
C ASN A 32 -10.01 -14.30 19.92
N SER A 33 -9.95 -14.49 18.61
CA SER A 33 -9.54 -15.76 18.01
C SER A 33 -8.16 -15.58 17.38
N MET A 34 -7.13 -15.94 18.15
CA MET A 34 -5.79 -16.21 17.64
C MET A 34 -5.86 -17.52 16.87
N ALA A 35 -6.12 -17.45 15.57
CA ALA A 35 -6.09 -18.62 14.69
C ALA A 35 -4.73 -18.69 13.97
N SER A 36 -3.92 -19.62 14.46
CA SER A 36 -2.93 -20.42 13.75
C SER A 36 -1.72 -19.70 13.15
N LEU A 37 -0.64 -19.72 13.92
CA LEU A 37 0.72 -19.67 13.39
C LEU A 37 0.94 -20.94 12.56
N ASN A 38 0.91 -20.83 11.23
CA ASN A 38 1.53 -21.83 10.38
C ASN A 38 3.04 -21.71 10.57
N SER A 39 3.58 -22.56 11.45
CA SER A 39 4.99 -22.90 11.46
C SER A 39 5.28 -23.70 10.20
N VAL A 40 5.87 -23.05 9.20
CA VAL A 40 6.62 -23.76 8.17
C VAL A 40 8.07 -23.44 8.42
N ASP A 41 8.73 -24.40 9.04
CA ASP A 41 10.17 -24.48 9.10
C ASP A 41 10.67 -24.64 7.67
N SER A 42 11.36 -23.62 7.15
CA SER A 42 12.17 -23.72 5.94
C SER A 42 13.25 -22.67 6.06
N ALA A 43 14.35 -23.10 6.68
CA ALA A 43 15.64 -22.47 6.54
C ALA A 43 15.90 -22.12 5.06
N ASN A 44 16.48 -20.92 4.83
CA ASN A 44 17.09 -20.48 3.56
C ASN A 44 16.25 -19.74 2.48
N SER A 45 15.28 -18.88 2.85
CA SER A 45 14.57 -18.00 1.87
C SER A 45 14.46 -16.51 2.29
N ASP A 46 15.45 -15.94 2.99
CA ASP A 46 15.50 -14.47 3.19
C ASP A 46 15.53 -13.70 1.85
N GLY A 47 15.99 -14.35 0.78
CA GLY A 47 15.96 -13.84 -0.58
C GLY A 47 14.58 -13.84 -1.25
N ASP A 48 13.52 -14.38 -0.65
CA ASP A 48 12.17 -14.41 -1.25
C ASP A 48 11.18 -13.49 -0.55
N TRP A 49 11.52 -12.99 0.63
CA TRP A 49 10.69 -12.08 1.42
C TRP A 49 11.38 -10.73 1.59
N GLY A 50 10.58 -9.70 1.82
CA GLY A 50 11.10 -8.36 2.00
C GLY A 50 10.02 -7.42 2.52
N THR A 51 10.38 -6.15 2.65
CA THR A 51 9.45 -5.13 3.13
C THR A 51 9.20 -4.06 2.08
N LEU A 52 7.93 -3.68 1.94
CA LEU A 52 7.48 -2.57 1.12
C LEU A 52 6.97 -1.46 2.03
N ARG A 53 7.45 -0.23 1.81
CA ARG A 53 6.91 0.97 2.42
C ARG A 53 5.85 1.58 1.51
N VAL A 54 4.59 1.34 1.83
CA VAL A 54 3.45 1.77 1.02
C VAL A 54 2.79 3.00 1.62
N TYR A 55 2.76 4.09 0.87
CA TYR A 55 2.18 5.35 1.28
C TYR A 55 0.69 5.37 1.00
N THR A 56 -0.08 5.86 1.97
CA THR A 56 -1.54 5.74 1.99
C THR A 56 -2.26 7.06 2.19
N SER A 57 -1.55 8.19 2.12
CA SER A 57 -2.15 9.51 2.33
C SER A 57 -3.35 9.81 1.41
N ASN A 58 -3.43 9.18 0.23
CA ASN A 58 -4.58 9.32 -0.69
C ASN A 58 -5.81 8.48 -0.33
N VAL A 59 -5.66 7.49 0.55
CA VAL A 59 -6.75 6.60 0.99
C VAL A 59 -7.06 6.75 2.48
N LYS A 60 -6.11 7.23 3.28
CA LYS A 60 -6.28 7.52 4.70
C LYS A 60 -5.39 8.68 5.12
N ALA A 61 -5.98 9.84 5.40
CA ALA A 61 -5.25 11.07 5.72
C ALA A 61 -4.42 10.99 7.01
N CYS A 62 -4.80 10.16 7.98
CA CYS A 62 -4.11 10.05 9.28
C CYS A 62 -2.92 9.08 9.27
N THR A 63 -2.54 8.50 8.13
CA THR A 63 -1.37 7.63 8.06
C THR A 63 -0.58 7.82 6.79
N ASP A 64 0.67 8.26 6.97
CA ASP A 64 1.56 8.57 5.86
C ASP A 64 1.95 7.31 5.09
N TYR A 65 2.34 6.25 5.81
CA TYR A 65 2.76 4.99 5.21
C TYR A 65 2.57 3.79 6.14
N LYS A 66 2.53 2.60 5.54
CA LYS A 66 2.65 1.32 6.23
C LYS A 66 3.80 0.52 5.65
N THR A 67 4.60 -0.07 6.54
CA THR A 67 5.54 -1.12 6.15
C THR A 67 4.83 -2.47 6.19
N ILE A 68 4.83 -3.19 5.07
CA ILE A 68 4.27 -4.53 4.97
C ILE A 68 5.39 -5.50 4.59
N ARG A 69 5.34 -6.72 5.15
CA ARG A 69 6.23 -7.81 4.74
C ARG A 69 5.51 -8.64 3.68
N VAL A 70 6.13 -8.83 2.52
CA VAL A 70 5.55 -9.56 1.38
C VAL A 70 6.62 -10.43 0.73
N SER A 71 6.22 -11.43 -0.06
CA SER A 71 7.15 -12.19 -0.89
C SER A 71 7.39 -11.51 -2.24
N THR A 72 8.47 -11.89 -2.93
CA THR A 72 8.80 -11.44 -4.30
C THR A 72 7.71 -11.81 -5.29
N GLN A 73 7.03 -12.92 -5.05
CA GLN A 73 5.93 -13.42 -5.89
C GLN A 73 4.59 -12.71 -5.62
N CYS A 74 4.52 -11.84 -4.60
CA CYS A 74 3.29 -11.17 -4.19
C CYS A 74 2.85 -10.14 -5.26
N PRO A 75 1.68 -10.34 -5.90
CA PRO A 75 1.22 -9.42 -6.93
C PRO A 75 0.68 -8.12 -6.32
N THR A 76 0.65 -7.06 -7.12
CA THR A 76 0.11 -5.74 -6.78
C THR A 76 -1.28 -5.83 -6.15
N ARG A 77 -2.17 -6.66 -6.70
CA ARG A 77 -3.53 -6.81 -6.16
C ARG A 77 -3.54 -7.29 -4.70
N SER A 78 -2.68 -8.24 -4.35
CA SER A 78 -2.53 -8.74 -2.97
C SER A 78 -1.91 -7.68 -2.06
N VAL A 79 -0.95 -6.90 -2.56
CA VAL A 79 -0.39 -5.75 -1.82
C VAL A 79 -1.49 -4.75 -1.46
N ILE A 80 -2.36 -4.39 -2.40
CA ILE A 80 -3.50 -3.50 -2.16
C ILE A 80 -4.42 -4.10 -1.09
N ASP A 81 -4.82 -5.37 -1.22
CA ASP A 81 -5.70 -6.04 -0.25
C ASP A 81 -5.14 -6.03 1.19
N ILE A 82 -3.84 -6.35 1.34
CA ILE A 82 -3.14 -6.32 2.63
C ILE A 82 -3.20 -4.90 3.24
N VAL A 83 -2.98 -3.88 2.41
CA VAL A 83 -3.02 -2.48 2.85
C VAL A 83 -4.44 -2.09 3.29
N LEU A 84 -5.45 -2.33 2.45
CA LEU A 84 -6.85 -2.02 2.79
C LEU A 84 -7.29 -2.71 4.08
N SER A 85 -6.92 -3.98 4.24
CA SER A 85 -7.18 -4.77 5.44
C SER A 85 -6.49 -4.20 6.69
N LYS A 86 -5.19 -3.87 6.61
CA LYS A 86 -4.45 -3.27 7.74
C LYS A 86 -4.95 -1.89 8.13
N PHE A 87 -5.51 -1.13 7.18
CA PHE A 87 -6.05 0.21 7.42
C PHE A 87 -7.52 0.24 7.82
N LYS A 88 -8.18 -0.93 7.85
CA LYS A 88 -9.63 -1.06 8.11
C LYS A 88 -10.44 -0.12 7.21
N ILE A 89 -10.04 0.00 5.94
CA ILE A 89 -10.83 0.75 4.95
C ILE A 89 -12.10 -0.06 4.68
N SER A 90 -13.28 0.57 4.76
CA SER A 90 -14.56 -0.14 4.65
C SER A 90 -14.78 -0.71 3.24
N CYS A 91 -14.33 0.03 2.22
CA CYS A 91 -14.34 -0.41 0.84
C CYS A 91 -13.14 -1.34 0.58
N ARG A 92 -13.42 -2.65 0.45
CA ARG A 92 -12.41 -3.69 0.20
C ARG A 92 -12.33 -4.18 -1.25
N ASP A 93 -13.06 -3.56 -2.17
CA ASP A 93 -12.91 -3.91 -3.58
C ASP A 93 -11.55 -3.42 -4.09
N THR A 94 -10.63 -4.35 -4.31
CA THR A 94 -9.27 -4.08 -4.81
C THR A 94 -9.26 -3.41 -6.19
N ASN A 95 -10.32 -3.54 -7.00
CA ASN A 95 -10.38 -2.94 -8.34
C ASN A 95 -10.59 -1.43 -8.30
N LEU A 96 -11.05 -0.91 -7.17
CA LEU A 96 -11.22 0.53 -6.95
C LEU A 96 -9.93 1.23 -6.53
N PHE A 97 -8.83 0.48 -6.42
CA PHE A 97 -7.54 1.00 -6.02
C PHE A 97 -6.43 0.58 -6.98
N GLU A 98 -5.41 1.41 -7.05
CA GLU A 98 -4.23 1.21 -7.87
C GLU A 98 -2.97 1.39 -7.03
N LEU A 99 -1.92 0.65 -7.36
CA LEU A 99 -0.59 0.84 -6.77
C LEU A 99 0.29 1.59 -7.75
N TRP A 100 0.87 2.69 -7.28
CA TRP A 100 1.78 3.54 -8.03
C TRP A 100 3.18 3.44 -7.45
N MET A 101 4.17 3.38 -8.32
CA MET A 101 5.59 3.40 -7.99
C MET A 101 6.18 4.73 -8.50
N GLU A 102 6.78 5.51 -7.62
CA GLU A 102 7.56 6.69 -7.97
C GLU A 102 9.05 6.35 -7.88
N VAL A 103 9.74 6.46 -9.01
CA VAL A 103 11.18 6.33 -9.14
C VAL A 103 11.74 7.75 -9.25
N SER A 104 12.37 8.23 -8.19
CA SER A 104 13.15 9.47 -8.23
C SER A 104 14.61 9.14 -8.45
N GLU A 105 15.10 9.41 -9.66
CA GLU A 105 16.53 9.36 -9.96
C GLU A 105 17.08 10.78 -9.96
N LEU A 106 18.12 10.99 -9.17
CA LEU A 106 18.92 12.21 -9.28
C LEU A 106 19.80 12.02 -10.51
N VAL A 107 19.36 12.58 -11.63
CA VAL A 107 20.12 12.57 -12.87
C VAL A 107 21.30 13.54 -12.68
N THR A 108 22.42 13.00 -12.21
CA THR A 108 23.71 13.70 -12.09
C THR A 108 24.41 13.84 -13.44
N THR A 109 23.67 13.95 -14.54
CA THR A 109 24.29 14.25 -15.83
C THR A 109 24.56 15.75 -15.87
N LYS A 110 25.84 16.07 -15.80
CA LYS A 110 26.49 17.38 -15.83
C LYS A 110 25.82 18.36 -16.82
N ALA A 111 24.75 19.04 -16.38
CA ALA A 111 24.24 20.25 -17.03
C ALA A 111 23.19 20.97 -16.17
N ASN A 112 22.22 20.27 -15.55
CA ASN A 112 21.02 20.97 -15.02
C ASN A 112 20.53 20.59 -13.62
N GLY A 113 21.19 19.66 -12.89
CA GLY A 113 20.93 19.41 -11.47
C GLY A 113 19.48 19.07 -11.07
N LYS A 114 18.60 18.77 -12.04
CA LYS A 114 17.17 18.60 -11.83
C LYS A 114 16.85 17.13 -11.65
N ALA A 115 16.30 16.78 -10.50
CA ALA A 115 15.80 15.43 -10.22
C ALA A 115 14.70 15.06 -11.22
N VAL A 116 14.85 13.93 -11.91
CA VAL A 116 13.79 13.37 -12.75
C VAL A 116 12.93 12.46 -11.87
N ARG A 117 11.63 12.72 -11.87
CA ARG A 117 10.64 11.90 -11.15
C ARG A 117 9.81 11.17 -12.19
N THR A 118 9.90 9.85 -12.19
CA THR A 118 9.08 8.98 -13.03
C THR A 118 8.05 8.30 -12.15
N ILE A 119 6.77 8.40 -12.51
CA ILE A 119 5.67 7.75 -11.77
C ILE A 119 5.05 6.70 -12.67
N LEU A 120 5.02 5.46 -12.19
CA LEU A 120 4.56 4.27 -12.90
C LEU A 120 3.32 3.71 -12.19
N ARG A 121 2.25 3.45 -12.94
CA ARG A 121 1.13 2.65 -12.44
C ARG A 121 1.49 1.17 -12.62
N LEU A 122 1.39 0.40 -11.55
CA LEU A 122 1.68 -1.03 -11.60
C LEU A 122 0.43 -1.81 -12.00
N ASP A 123 0.60 -2.77 -12.91
CA ASP A 123 -0.44 -3.74 -13.25
C ASP A 123 -0.81 -4.59 -12.02
N HIS A 124 -2.02 -5.12 -11.98
CA HIS A 124 -2.50 -5.97 -10.89
C HIS A 124 -1.68 -7.24 -10.72
N THR A 125 -1.05 -7.73 -11.80
CA THR A 125 -0.18 -8.91 -11.83
C THR A 125 1.29 -8.60 -11.59
N ALA A 126 1.69 -7.33 -11.64
CA ALA A 126 3.06 -6.91 -11.37
C ALA A 126 3.47 -7.29 -9.94
N ARG A 127 4.78 -7.42 -9.71
CA ARG A 127 5.36 -7.89 -8.44
C ARG A 127 6.20 -6.78 -7.81
N PRO A 128 5.63 -5.97 -6.92
CA PRO A 128 6.28 -4.74 -6.47
C PRO A 128 7.58 -5.00 -5.72
N LEU A 129 7.67 -6.06 -4.91
CA LEU A 129 8.90 -6.38 -4.20
C LEU A 129 10.01 -6.85 -5.14
N GLU A 130 9.67 -7.58 -6.21
CA GLU A 130 10.62 -7.98 -7.25
C GLU A 130 11.15 -6.74 -8.00
N LEU A 131 10.27 -5.80 -8.35
CA LEU A 131 10.63 -4.53 -9.01
C LEU A 131 11.44 -3.55 -8.13
N GLN A 132 11.43 -3.73 -6.81
CA GLN A 132 12.23 -2.89 -5.90
C GLN A 132 13.72 -3.27 -5.89
N ARG A 133 14.06 -4.49 -6.33
CA ARG A 133 15.43 -5.01 -6.25
C ARG A 133 16.37 -4.41 -7.28
#